data_AF-A0A401JFB5-F1
#
_entry.id   AF-A0A401JFB5-F1
#
_cell.length_a   1.000
_cell.length_b   1.000
_cell.length_c   1.000
_cell.angle_alpha   90.00
_cell.angle_beta   90.00
_cell.angle_gamma   90.00
#
_symmetry.space_group_name_H-M   'P 1'
#
loop_
_entity.id
_entity.type
_entity.pdbx_description
1 polymer ?
#
loop_
_entity_poly.entity_id
_entity_poly.type
_entity_poly.pdbx_seq_one_letter_code
_entity_poly.pdbx_strand_id
1 'polypeptide(L)'
;MNNKLRSIPDPHCGLCMLGLLLFCLTYPALGMAGEFDTYRYKLEENNNDKVCTHMEDVFSKYFKKPFSTISDEDVYVKDGGVLPPLLPGAKDDLHSFVTMLHSFQPTSPEFDAIKWKVGKLITRTAGELDTQNTPFIAADMGLNNDGQIETFIKFGFMTCYNFYSGGCRPTDSWSVFHKGDIDLLNGPINWDMPIQGQNGHRPLAVMLEDYDCRVIRPFIYDGVTYLSCYSQNWGKNGPDINRSTPDREYTEVLKYQGVEKLPFPDGRTLLKAKTVCRFRMTVAK
;
A
#
# COMPACT_ATOMS: atom_id res chain seq x y z
N MET A 1 38.20 -10.91 -67.04
CA MET A 1 38.85 -12.04 -67.73
C MET A 1 38.17 -13.33 -67.31
N ASN A 2 38.20 -14.36 -68.16
CA ASN A 2 37.54 -15.66 -67.95
C ASN A 2 38.15 -16.38 -66.70
N ASN A 3 37.45 -17.25 -65.97
CA ASN A 3 37.07 -18.58 -66.45
C ASN A 3 36.03 -19.28 -65.56
N LYS A 4 35.25 -20.18 -66.18
CA LYS A 4 34.46 -21.22 -65.50
C LYS A 4 35.37 -22.34 -65.00
N LEU A 5 34.96 -23.03 -63.95
CA LEU A 5 35.34 -24.44 -63.70
C LEU A 5 34.09 -25.27 -63.37
N ARG A 6 34.05 -26.50 -63.88
CA ARG A 6 32.98 -27.50 -63.72
C ARG A 6 33.43 -28.59 -62.71
N SER A 7 32.49 -29.21 -62.00
CA SER A 7 32.49 -30.67 -61.72
C SER A 7 31.13 -31.17 -61.18
N ILE A 8 30.88 -32.49 -61.30
CA ILE A 8 29.60 -33.25 -61.36
C ILE A 8 29.91 -34.72 -60.91
N PRO A 9 29.02 -35.60 -60.35
CA PRO A 9 27.57 -35.53 -60.06
C PRO A 9 27.16 -35.88 -58.58
N ASP A 10 25.85 -36.09 -58.34
CA ASP A 10 25.25 -36.82 -57.20
C ASP A 10 25.66 -38.32 -57.14
N PRO A 11 25.46 -39.06 -56.01
CA PRO A 11 24.14 -39.69 -55.75
C PRO A 11 23.71 -39.93 -54.27
N HIS A 12 22.39 -40.07 -54.10
CA HIS A 12 21.59 -40.77 -53.06
C HIS A 12 22.22 -41.34 -51.76
N CYS A 13 21.74 -40.85 -50.61
CA CYS A 13 21.10 -41.63 -49.52
C CYS A 13 20.62 -40.63 -48.45
N GLY A 14 19.45 -40.75 -47.80
CA GLY A 14 18.59 -41.92 -47.67
C GLY A 14 18.38 -42.30 -46.21
N LEU A 15 18.02 -41.36 -45.32
CA LEU A 15 17.56 -41.70 -43.96
C LEU A 15 16.57 -40.68 -43.41
N CYS A 16 15.53 -41.20 -42.75
CA CYS A 16 14.38 -40.44 -42.30
C CYS A 16 14.53 -39.97 -40.84
N MET A 17 13.97 -38.78 -40.57
CA MET A 17 13.13 -38.46 -39.40
C MET A 17 13.70 -38.57 -37.96
N LEU A 18 13.06 -37.78 -37.08
CA LEU A 18 13.20 -37.70 -35.61
C LEU A 18 14.53 -37.16 -35.06
N GLY A 19 14.45 -35.92 -34.57
CA GLY A 19 15.49 -35.24 -33.80
C GLY A 19 14.99 -33.89 -33.28
N LEU A 20 13.73 -33.84 -32.83
CA LEU A 20 13.06 -32.59 -32.44
C LEU A 20 13.75 -31.94 -31.23
N LEU A 21 14.13 -30.67 -31.38
CA LEU A 21 14.13 -29.62 -30.36
C LEU A 21 14.34 -30.08 -28.90
N LEU A 22 15.61 -30.22 -28.51
CA LEU A 22 16.03 -30.32 -27.11
C LEU A 22 16.90 -29.13 -26.67
N PHE A 23 16.61 -27.94 -27.20
CA PHE A 23 16.90 -26.71 -26.47
C PHE A 23 15.86 -26.52 -25.37
N CYS A 24 16.02 -27.30 -24.29
CA CYS A 24 15.55 -26.89 -22.97
C CYS A 24 16.40 -25.72 -22.48
N LEU A 25 16.26 -24.57 -23.16
CA LEU A 25 16.44 -23.28 -22.53
C LEU A 25 15.39 -23.20 -21.44
N THR A 26 15.75 -23.69 -20.25
CA THR A 26 15.17 -23.25 -19.00
C THR A 26 15.54 -21.79 -18.84
N TYR A 27 14.86 -20.92 -19.60
CA TYR A 27 14.60 -19.58 -19.14
C TYR A 27 14.10 -19.74 -17.70
N PRO A 28 14.77 -19.16 -16.68
CA PRO A 28 14.02 -18.86 -15.50
C PRO A 28 12.86 -17.99 -16.01
N ALA A 29 11.64 -18.50 -15.87
CA ALA A 29 10.46 -17.66 -15.94
C ALA A 29 10.55 -16.75 -14.71
N LEU A 30 11.39 -15.71 -14.83
CA LEU A 30 11.42 -14.52 -14.02
C LEU A 30 9.98 -14.02 -14.05
N GLY A 31 9.23 -14.44 -13.04
CA GLY A 31 7.97 -13.84 -12.72
C GLY A 31 8.30 -12.47 -12.21
N MET A 32 8.48 -11.53 -13.14
CA MET A 32 8.15 -10.15 -12.84
C MET A 32 6.71 -10.23 -12.31
N ALA A 33 6.52 -9.90 -11.03
CA ALA A 33 5.18 -9.69 -10.53
C ALA A 33 4.66 -8.46 -11.28
N GLY A 34 3.83 -8.69 -12.29
CA GLY A 34 3.44 -7.68 -13.24
C GLY A 34 2.33 -6.79 -12.70
N GLU A 35 2.21 -5.59 -13.26
CA GLU A 35 1.09 -4.66 -13.08
C GLU A 35 -0.30 -5.31 -13.40
N PHE A 36 -0.28 -6.47 -14.05
CA PHE A 36 -1.45 -7.25 -14.44
C PHE A 36 -1.76 -8.46 -13.54
N ASP A 37 -0.93 -8.75 -12.53
CA ASP A 37 -0.99 -9.99 -11.77
C ASP A 37 -2.18 -10.03 -10.81
N THR A 38 -2.84 -11.19 -10.77
CA THR A 38 -3.98 -11.42 -9.87
C THR A 38 -3.51 -12.11 -8.60
N TYR A 39 -3.70 -11.47 -7.47
CA TYR A 39 -3.41 -12.03 -6.17
C TYR A 39 -4.49 -13.03 -5.73
N ARG A 40 -4.04 -14.14 -5.14
CA ARG A 40 -4.83 -15.04 -4.32
C ARG A 40 -4.38 -14.93 -2.88
N TYR A 41 -5.36 -14.90 -1.98
CA TYR A 41 -5.17 -14.82 -0.55
C TYR A 41 -5.30 -16.23 0.03
N LYS A 42 -4.39 -16.59 0.94
CA LYS A 42 -4.44 -17.84 1.68
C LYS A 42 -4.30 -17.55 3.16
N LEU A 43 -5.31 -17.87 3.95
CA LEU A 43 -5.24 -17.80 5.41
C LEU A 43 -4.07 -18.66 5.97
N GLU A 44 -3.15 -18.02 6.70
CA GLU A 44 -2.02 -18.66 7.42
C GLU A 44 -2.12 -18.49 8.95
N GLU A 45 -2.79 -17.46 9.45
CA GLU A 45 -3.11 -17.29 10.89
C GLU A 45 -4.57 -16.88 11.07
N ASN A 46 -5.28 -17.50 12.01
CA ASN A 46 -6.68 -17.22 12.31
C ASN A 46 -6.92 -17.23 13.83
N ASN A 47 -7.26 -16.05 14.37
CA ASN A 47 -7.63 -15.84 15.77
C ASN A 47 -9.11 -15.43 15.94
N ASN A 48 -9.91 -15.41 14.86
CA ASN A 48 -11.35 -15.13 14.86
C ASN A 48 -11.99 -15.57 13.53
N ASP A 49 -12.56 -16.78 13.50
CA ASP A 49 -13.14 -17.39 12.29
C ASP A 49 -14.10 -16.46 11.53
N LYS A 50 -15.03 -15.79 12.24
CA LYS A 50 -16.03 -14.92 11.62
C LYS A 50 -15.38 -13.78 10.83
N VAL A 51 -14.38 -13.13 11.42
CA VAL A 51 -13.65 -12.03 10.78
C VAL A 51 -12.74 -12.56 9.67
N CYS A 52 -12.04 -13.68 9.90
CA CYS A 52 -11.05 -14.18 8.95
C CYS A 52 -11.70 -14.78 7.69
N THR A 53 -12.79 -15.55 7.81
CA THR A 53 -13.53 -16.03 6.64
C THR A 53 -14.13 -14.86 5.84
N HIS A 54 -14.74 -13.88 6.52
CA HIS A 54 -15.29 -12.70 5.84
C HIS A 54 -14.21 -11.91 5.09
N MET A 55 -13.07 -11.68 5.72
CA MET A 55 -11.98 -10.92 5.08
C MET A 55 -11.26 -11.72 3.98
N GLU A 56 -11.23 -13.05 4.04
CA GLU A 56 -10.75 -13.89 2.93
C GLU A 56 -11.61 -13.69 1.67
N ASP A 57 -12.93 -13.67 1.82
CA ASP A 57 -13.89 -13.38 0.75
C ASP A 57 -13.74 -11.95 0.23
N VAL A 58 -13.63 -10.95 1.12
CA VAL A 58 -13.43 -9.54 0.74
C VAL A 58 -12.15 -9.38 -0.08
N PHE A 59 -11.01 -9.87 0.40
CA PHE A 59 -9.74 -9.75 -0.30
C PHE A 59 -9.75 -10.51 -1.64
N SER A 60 -10.26 -11.74 -1.66
CA SER A 60 -10.35 -12.57 -2.88
C SER A 60 -11.31 -12.00 -3.93
N LYS A 61 -12.34 -11.26 -3.52
CA LYS A 61 -13.32 -10.64 -4.41
C LYS A 61 -12.86 -9.30 -4.95
N TYR A 62 -12.44 -8.39 -4.07
CA TYR A 62 -12.19 -6.98 -4.39
C TYR A 62 -10.71 -6.63 -4.55
N PHE A 63 -9.80 -7.31 -3.84
CA PHE A 63 -8.38 -6.95 -3.77
C PHE A 63 -7.49 -7.76 -4.72
N LYS A 64 -8.07 -8.28 -5.82
CA LYS A 64 -7.35 -9.09 -6.82
C LYS A 64 -6.11 -8.41 -7.39
N LYS A 65 -6.11 -7.08 -7.49
CA LYS A 65 -4.97 -6.26 -7.95
C LYS A 65 -4.78 -5.09 -6.98
N PRO A 66 -4.18 -5.33 -5.80
CA PRO A 66 -4.12 -4.31 -4.75
C PRO A 66 -3.16 -3.15 -5.08
N PHE A 67 -2.29 -3.36 -6.08
CA PHE A 67 -1.29 -2.39 -6.53
C PHE A 67 -1.39 -2.05 -8.02
N SER A 68 -2.48 -2.42 -8.72
CA SER A 68 -2.68 -1.93 -10.09
C SER A 68 -2.90 -0.42 -10.06
N THR A 69 -1.98 0.32 -10.65
CA THR A 69 -2.00 1.78 -10.71
C THR A 69 -3.07 2.25 -11.68
N ILE A 70 -4.17 2.81 -11.15
CA ILE A 70 -4.99 3.74 -11.93
C ILE A 70 -4.19 5.05 -12.01
N SER A 71 -3.63 5.35 -13.19
CA SER A 71 -2.83 6.57 -13.43
C SER A 71 -3.67 7.81 -13.77
N ASP A 72 -5.00 7.71 -13.63
CA ASP A 72 -5.97 8.67 -14.16
C ASP A 72 -7.19 8.77 -13.22
N GLU A 73 -7.43 9.96 -12.68
CA GLU A 73 -8.54 10.24 -11.77
C GLU A 73 -9.91 10.10 -12.46
N ASP A 74 -10.01 10.39 -13.76
CA ASP A 74 -11.24 10.19 -14.52
C ASP A 74 -11.59 8.70 -14.61
N VAL A 75 -10.59 7.82 -14.70
CA VAL A 75 -10.79 6.36 -14.66
C VAL A 75 -11.24 5.91 -13.27
N TYR A 76 -10.65 6.46 -12.20
CA TYR A 76 -11.10 6.18 -10.83
C TYR A 76 -12.59 6.53 -10.64
N VAL A 77 -13.00 7.74 -11.02
CA VAL A 77 -14.38 8.21 -10.87
C VAL A 77 -15.34 7.42 -11.78
N LYS A 78 -14.94 7.14 -13.02
CA LYS A 78 -15.73 6.37 -13.99
C LYS A 78 -16.01 4.93 -13.54
N ASP A 79 -15.05 4.30 -12.86
CA ASP A 79 -15.21 2.95 -12.29
C ASP A 79 -15.98 2.95 -10.95
N GLY A 80 -16.62 4.08 -10.59
CA GLY A 80 -17.47 4.23 -9.41
C GLY A 80 -16.74 4.74 -8.16
N GLY A 81 -15.49 5.17 -8.30
CA GLY A 81 -14.74 5.84 -7.24
C GLY A 81 -15.39 7.16 -6.82
N VAL A 82 -15.33 7.47 -5.53
CA VAL A 82 -15.85 8.71 -4.96
C VAL A 82 -14.68 9.48 -4.34
N LEU A 83 -14.38 10.65 -4.90
CA LEU A 83 -13.34 11.53 -4.37
C LEU A 83 -13.72 11.98 -2.94
N PRO A 84 -12.82 11.86 -1.94
CA PRO A 84 -13.12 12.31 -0.60
C PRO A 84 -13.21 13.85 -0.54
N PRO A 85 -14.12 14.42 0.28
CA PRO A 85 -14.27 15.87 0.39
C PRO A 85 -12.98 16.56 0.88
N LEU A 86 -12.73 17.76 0.34
CA LEU A 86 -11.58 18.58 0.68
C LEU A 86 -11.75 19.30 2.02
N LEU A 87 -10.67 19.35 2.80
CA LEU A 87 -10.50 20.23 3.96
C LEU A 87 -10.02 21.63 3.49
N PRO A 88 -10.24 22.69 4.29
CA PRO A 88 -9.85 24.05 3.93
C PRO A 88 -8.38 24.19 3.52
N GLY A 89 -8.16 24.72 2.32
CA GLY A 89 -6.84 24.94 1.74
C GLY A 89 -6.21 23.73 1.03
N ALA A 90 -6.86 22.57 1.05
CA ALA A 90 -6.58 21.52 0.08
C ALA A 90 -7.13 21.91 -1.31
N LYS A 91 -6.66 21.24 -2.36
CA LYS A 91 -7.14 21.37 -3.73
C LYS A 91 -7.28 19.98 -4.33
N ASP A 92 -8.16 19.86 -5.33
CA ASP A 92 -8.11 18.72 -6.23
C ASP A 92 -6.89 18.86 -7.13
N ASP A 93 -6.01 17.86 -7.09
CA ASP A 93 -4.92 17.72 -8.04
C ASP A 93 -4.51 16.25 -8.18
N LEU A 94 -4.30 15.83 -9.44
CA LEU A 94 -4.01 14.45 -9.82
C LEU A 94 -2.75 13.89 -9.11
N HIS A 95 -1.76 14.73 -8.80
CA HIS A 95 -0.53 14.28 -8.15
C HIS A 95 -0.79 13.91 -6.67
N SER A 96 -1.55 14.74 -5.96
CA SER A 96 -2.09 14.43 -4.64
C SER A 96 -2.97 13.18 -4.67
N PHE A 97 -3.89 13.07 -5.64
CA PHE A 97 -4.77 11.89 -5.77
C PHE A 97 -3.97 10.59 -5.96
N VAL A 98 -3.06 10.54 -6.95
CA VAL A 98 -2.20 9.38 -7.23
C VAL A 98 -1.33 9.03 -6.02
N THR A 99 -0.81 10.03 -5.30
CA THR A 99 -0.07 9.86 -4.03
C THR A 99 -0.89 9.13 -2.97
N MET A 100 -2.19 9.42 -2.87
CA MET A 100 -3.10 8.83 -1.88
C MET A 100 -3.76 7.52 -2.33
N LEU A 101 -3.69 7.16 -3.61
CA LEU A 101 -4.52 6.14 -4.27
C LEU A 101 -4.62 4.82 -3.48
N HIS A 102 -3.50 4.26 -3.01
CA HIS A 102 -3.48 2.99 -2.26
C HIS A 102 -4.18 3.06 -0.88
N SER A 103 -4.57 4.24 -0.40
CA SER A 103 -5.44 4.41 0.78
C SER A 103 -6.92 4.23 0.45
N PHE A 104 -7.31 4.54 -0.78
CA PHE A 104 -8.68 4.44 -1.27
C PHE A 104 -8.94 3.15 -2.03
N GLN A 105 -7.96 2.63 -2.77
CA GLN A 105 -8.14 1.50 -3.67
C GLN A 105 -7.18 0.33 -3.45
N PRO A 106 -7.60 -0.90 -3.87
CA PRO A 106 -8.98 -1.27 -4.21
C PRO A 106 -9.89 -1.21 -2.96
N THR A 107 -11.21 -1.21 -3.11
CA THR A 107 -12.14 -1.00 -1.98
C THR A 107 -13.25 -2.05 -1.91
N SER A 108 -13.90 -2.10 -0.76
CA SER A 108 -15.12 -2.87 -0.49
C SER A 108 -15.98 -2.10 0.53
N PRO A 109 -17.24 -2.50 0.77
CA PRO A 109 -18.14 -1.78 1.67
C PRO A 109 -17.58 -1.52 3.08
N GLU A 110 -16.73 -2.41 3.58
CA GLU A 110 -16.04 -2.31 4.86
C GLU A 110 -15.01 -1.16 4.90
N PHE A 111 -14.28 -0.95 3.80
CA PHE A 111 -13.30 0.14 3.68
C PHE A 111 -13.99 1.47 3.33
N ASP A 112 -15.00 1.43 2.46
CA ASP A 112 -15.81 2.61 2.11
C ASP A 112 -16.62 3.16 3.29
N ALA A 113 -16.78 2.37 4.37
CA ALA A 113 -17.35 2.85 5.62
C ALA A 113 -16.51 3.98 6.25
N ILE A 114 -15.20 4.01 6.01
CA ILE A 114 -14.30 5.08 6.50
C ILE A 114 -14.46 6.33 5.64
N LYS A 115 -14.95 7.42 6.24
CA LYS A 115 -15.20 8.69 5.54
C LYS A 115 -14.00 9.62 5.62
N TRP A 116 -13.06 9.39 4.71
CA TRP A 116 -11.89 10.24 4.50
C TRP A 116 -12.25 11.67 4.09
N LYS A 117 -11.35 12.60 4.42
CA LYS A 117 -11.31 13.99 3.95
C LYS A 117 -9.87 14.30 3.55
N VAL A 118 -9.64 14.96 2.42
CA VAL A 118 -8.30 15.30 1.94
C VAL A 118 -7.88 16.65 2.49
N GLY A 119 -6.72 16.73 3.13
CA GLY A 119 -6.11 17.96 3.62
C GLY A 119 -4.74 18.23 3.02
N LYS A 120 -4.18 19.39 3.36
CA LYS A 120 -2.85 19.83 2.90
C LYS A 120 -1.91 20.09 4.07
N LEU A 121 -0.71 19.52 4.00
CA LEU A 121 0.43 19.90 4.84
C LEU A 121 1.20 21.06 4.17
N ILE A 122 1.82 21.91 4.99
CA ILE A 122 2.67 23.02 4.54
C ILE A 122 3.98 23.05 5.34
N THR A 123 5.07 23.43 4.68
CA THR A 123 6.38 23.60 5.31
C THR A 123 6.70 25.09 5.42
N ARG A 124 7.34 25.52 6.50
CA ARG A 124 7.84 26.91 6.64
C ARG A 124 9.34 26.90 6.49
N THR A 125 9.83 27.35 5.34
CA THR A 125 11.26 27.37 5.00
C THR A 125 11.73 28.82 4.94
N ALA A 126 12.68 29.19 5.80
CA ALA A 126 13.30 30.52 5.83
C ALA A 126 12.33 31.74 5.95
N GLY A 127 11.12 31.54 6.47
CA GLY A 127 10.10 32.59 6.62
C GLY A 127 9.10 32.68 5.46
N GLU A 128 9.36 32.01 4.34
CA GLU A 128 8.37 31.78 3.31
C GLU A 128 7.56 30.50 3.61
N LEU A 129 6.30 30.51 3.19
CA LEU A 129 5.46 29.32 3.16
C LEU A 129 5.88 28.50 1.94
N ASP A 130 6.72 27.50 2.14
CA ASP A 130 7.00 26.49 1.12
C ASP A 130 5.77 25.58 1.02
N THR A 131 4.85 25.98 0.14
CA THR A 131 3.56 25.32 -0.04
C THR A 131 3.67 24.09 -0.93
N GLN A 132 4.66 23.23 -0.73
CA GLN A 132 4.66 21.86 -1.26
C GLN A 132 3.26 21.27 -1.02
N ASN A 133 2.59 20.83 -2.09
CA ASN A 133 1.25 20.26 -2.03
C ASN A 133 1.36 18.83 -1.48
N THR A 134 1.82 18.65 -0.24
CA THR A 134 1.92 17.33 0.37
C THR A 134 0.55 17.01 0.98
N PRO A 135 -0.21 16.07 0.41
CA PRO A 135 -1.54 15.78 0.92
C PRO A 135 -1.45 15.04 2.25
N PHE A 136 -2.56 15.10 3.00
CA PHE A 136 -2.89 14.12 4.03
C PHE A 136 -4.35 13.70 3.86
N ILE A 137 -4.73 12.57 4.45
CA ILE A 137 -6.14 12.21 4.62
C ILE A 137 -6.47 12.11 6.10
N ALA A 138 -7.65 12.58 6.47
CA ALA A 138 -8.16 12.49 7.84
C ALA A 138 -9.55 11.84 7.86
N ALA A 139 -9.82 11.05 8.88
CA ALA A 139 -11.14 10.49 9.13
C ALA A 139 -11.44 10.48 10.64
N ASP A 140 -12.71 10.71 10.96
CA ASP A 140 -13.23 10.65 12.33
C ASP A 140 -13.80 9.23 12.54
N MET A 141 -13.22 8.44 13.45
CA MET A 141 -13.64 7.04 13.69
C MET A 141 -13.41 6.62 15.15
N GLY A 142 -14.18 5.65 15.64
CA GLY A 142 -13.88 4.97 16.90
C GLY A 142 -12.86 3.86 16.66
N LEU A 143 -11.58 4.17 16.75
CA LEU A 143 -10.47 3.26 16.44
C LEU A 143 -10.38 2.13 17.47
N ASN A 144 -10.68 2.44 18.73
CA ASN A 144 -10.52 1.51 19.85
C ASN A 144 -11.80 0.71 20.19
N ASN A 145 -12.96 1.15 19.68
CA ASN A 145 -14.29 0.60 19.94
C ASN A 145 -14.82 0.76 21.38
N ASP A 146 -14.37 1.79 22.12
CA ASP A 146 -14.90 2.13 23.46
C ASP A 146 -16.07 3.13 23.44
N GLY A 147 -16.43 3.65 22.26
CA GLY A 147 -17.48 4.64 22.05
C GLY A 147 -16.99 6.08 21.90
N GLN A 148 -15.72 6.36 22.17
CA GLN A 148 -15.06 7.60 21.79
C GLN A 148 -14.78 7.63 20.28
N ILE A 149 -14.53 8.83 19.77
CA ILE A 149 -14.14 9.08 18.38
C ILE A 149 -12.76 9.74 18.40
N GLU A 150 -11.84 9.20 17.61
CA GLU A 150 -10.54 9.78 17.34
C GLU A 150 -10.50 10.42 15.96
N THR A 151 -9.64 11.43 15.79
CA THR A 151 -9.22 11.93 14.49
C THR A 151 -7.99 11.12 14.05
N PHE A 152 -8.15 10.25 13.05
CA PHE A 152 -7.04 9.52 12.43
C PHE A 152 -6.52 10.32 11.23
N ILE A 153 -5.23 10.64 11.21
CA ILE A 153 -4.57 11.39 10.13
C ILE A 153 -3.48 10.52 9.50
N LYS A 154 -3.46 10.43 8.18
CA LYS A 154 -2.51 9.65 7.39
C LYS A 154 -1.82 10.53 6.35
N PHE A 155 -0.51 10.38 6.23
CA PHE A 155 0.40 11.20 5.43
C PHE A 155 1.64 10.39 5.03
N GLY A 156 2.58 10.99 4.28
CA GLY A 156 3.81 10.30 3.88
C GLY A 156 3.55 8.98 3.14
N PHE A 157 2.51 8.96 2.29
CA PHE A 157 1.96 7.77 1.64
C PHE A 157 2.98 6.96 0.84
N MET A 158 2.55 5.79 0.36
CA MET A 158 3.35 4.81 -0.38
C MET A 158 3.85 5.24 -1.79
N THR A 159 4.21 6.52 -1.96
CA THR A 159 4.50 7.24 -3.22
C THR A 159 5.56 6.60 -4.11
N CYS A 160 6.58 5.97 -3.54
CA CYS A 160 7.70 5.42 -4.29
C CYS A 160 7.59 3.92 -4.63
N TYR A 161 6.46 3.26 -4.33
CA TYR A 161 6.27 1.82 -4.61
C TYR A 161 6.41 1.50 -6.11
N ASN A 162 5.85 2.37 -6.95
CA ASN A 162 5.88 2.23 -8.40
C ASN A 162 7.30 2.37 -8.99
N PHE A 163 8.24 2.96 -8.24
CA PHE A 163 9.65 3.08 -8.60
C PHE A 163 10.44 1.94 -7.96
N TYR A 164 10.26 0.71 -8.50
CA TYR A 164 10.98 -0.52 -8.12
C TYR A 164 12.52 -0.45 -8.23
N SER A 165 13.10 0.72 -8.57
CA SER A 165 14.54 1.00 -8.58
C SER A 165 15.13 1.16 -7.17
N GLY A 166 15.11 0.07 -6.38
CA GLY A 166 16.11 -0.31 -5.37
C GLY A 166 16.36 0.55 -4.13
N GLY A 167 15.94 1.82 -4.07
CA GLY A 167 16.33 2.76 -3.01
C GLY A 167 15.25 3.09 -1.98
N CYS A 168 13.97 2.92 -2.32
CA CYS A 168 12.87 3.45 -1.52
C CYS A 168 12.09 2.35 -0.81
N ARG A 169 11.72 2.57 0.46
CA ARG A 169 10.98 1.63 1.32
C ARG A 169 9.66 2.26 1.79
N PRO A 170 8.74 2.59 0.86
CA PRO A 170 7.58 3.41 1.16
C PRO A 170 6.73 2.81 2.28
N THR A 171 6.31 3.66 3.22
CA THR A 171 5.52 3.30 4.39
C THR A 171 4.56 4.42 4.71
N ASP A 172 3.28 4.09 4.85
CA ASP A 172 2.31 5.05 5.36
C ASP A 172 2.71 5.56 6.74
N SER A 173 2.80 6.88 6.89
CA SER A 173 2.90 7.53 8.19
C SER A 173 1.52 8.00 8.66
N TRP A 174 1.27 7.96 9.96
CA TRP A 174 -0.03 8.38 10.49
C TRP A 174 0.02 8.69 11.98
N SER A 175 -1.02 9.37 12.45
CA SER A 175 -1.19 9.79 13.83
C SER A 175 -2.67 9.79 14.23
N VAL A 176 -2.89 9.69 15.54
CA VAL A 176 -4.22 9.56 16.15
C VAL A 176 -4.35 10.63 17.23
N PHE A 177 -5.44 11.40 17.19
CA PHE A 177 -5.75 12.44 18.18
C PHE A 177 -7.13 12.17 18.79
N HIS A 178 -7.41 12.65 20.01
CA HIS A 178 -8.80 12.75 20.45
C HIS A 178 -9.55 13.71 19.52
N LYS A 179 -10.87 13.52 19.38
CA LYS A 179 -11.68 14.43 18.56
C LYS A 179 -11.66 15.85 19.14
N GLY A 180 -11.08 16.78 18.38
CA GLY A 180 -10.97 18.20 18.74
C GLY A 180 -9.57 18.65 19.19
N ASP A 181 -8.65 17.72 19.47
CA ASP A 181 -7.25 18.02 19.83
C ASP A 181 -6.42 18.59 18.65
N ILE A 182 -6.92 18.43 17.43
CA ILE A 182 -6.32 18.99 16.21
C ILE A 182 -7.40 19.67 15.36
N ASP A 183 -7.10 20.88 14.94
CA ASP A 183 -7.96 21.76 14.13
C ASP A 183 -7.60 21.63 12.65
N LEU A 184 -8.49 20.94 11.94
CA LEU A 184 -8.41 20.72 10.49
C LEU A 184 -9.33 21.68 9.70
N LEU A 185 -9.92 22.69 10.34
CA LEU A 185 -10.95 23.57 9.76
C LEU A 185 -10.44 24.99 9.47
N ASN A 186 -9.35 25.44 10.10
CA ASN A 186 -8.79 26.78 9.88
C ASN A 186 -7.69 26.87 8.81
N GLY A 187 -7.53 25.84 7.97
CA GLY A 187 -6.67 25.86 6.78
C GLY A 187 -5.68 24.68 6.70
N PRO A 188 -4.66 24.78 5.83
CA PRO A 188 -3.54 23.84 5.79
C PRO A 188 -2.79 23.83 7.13
N ILE A 189 -2.35 22.65 7.57
CA ILE A 189 -1.61 22.48 8.82
C ILE A 189 -0.11 22.34 8.56
N ASN A 190 0.74 22.73 9.51
CA ASN A 190 2.18 22.58 9.37
C ASN A 190 2.58 21.09 9.29
N TRP A 191 3.58 20.76 8.49
CA TRP A 191 4.13 19.40 8.31
C TRP A 191 4.40 18.66 9.63
N ASP A 192 4.91 19.37 10.64
CA ASP A 192 5.21 18.79 11.95
C ASP A 192 3.98 18.51 12.83
N MET A 193 2.81 19.10 12.52
CA MET A 193 1.64 19.06 13.39
C MET A 193 1.08 17.63 13.61
N PRO A 194 1.00 16.74 12.60
CA PRO A 194 0.64 15.33 12.83
C PRO A 194 1.62 14.58 13.76
N ILE A 195 2.85 15.06 13.94
CA ILE A 195 3.92 14.39 14.71
C ILE A 195 4.03 14.99 16.13
N GLN A 196 4.03 16.32 16.22
CA GLN A 196 4.26 17.07 17.46
C GLN A 196 2.95 17.47 18.17
N GLY A 197 1.85 17.54 17.43
CA GLY A 197 0.54 18.00 17.89
C GLY A 197 0.31 19.51 17.74
N GLN A 198 -0.75 20.00 18.35
CA GLN A 198 -1.21 21.39 18.23
C GLN A 198 -1.62 21.95 19.59
N ASN A 199 -1.28 23.21 19.89
CA ASN A 199 -1.74 23.92 21.11
C ASN A 199 -1.48 23.18 22.45
N GLY A 200 -0.47 22.32 22.50
CA GLY A 200 -0.16 21.47 23.68
C GLY A 200 -0.83 20.08 23.67
N HIS A 201 -1.80 19.85 22.78
CA HIS A 201 -2.44 18.56 22.55
C HIS A 201 -1.55 17.72 21.63
N ARG A 202 -0.90 16.69 22.19
CA ARG A 202 -0.04 15.75 21.44
C ARG A 202 -0.89 14.63 20.82
N PRO A 203 -0.41 13.98 19.75
CA PRO A 203 -1.04 12.75 19.27
C PRO A 203 -1.01 11.66 20.35
N LEU A 204 -2.07 10.88 20.44
CA LEU A 204 -2.19 9.68 21.28
C LEU A 204 -1.23 8.58 20.82
N ALA A 205 -1.14 8.42 19.50
CA ALA A 205 -0.20 7.54 18.84
C ALA A 205 0.33 8.22 17.58
N VAL A 206 1.58 7.93 17.25
CA VAL A 206 2.18 8.22 15.94
C VAL A 206 2.82 6.92 15.46
N MET A 207 2.74 6.66 14.16
CA MET A 207 3.58 5.66 13.50
C MET A 207 4.31 6.36 12.35
N LEU A 208 5.63 6.42 12.44
CA LEU A 208 6.52 6.81 11.34
C LEU A 208 7.33 5.58 10.93
N GLU A 209 7.30 5.26 9.64
CA GLU A 209 8.30 4.53 8.85
C GLU A 209 9.22 3.46 9.51
N ASP A 210 8.74 2.57 10.40
CA ASP A 210 9.59 1.46 10.90
C ASP A 210 8.84 0.20 11.41
N TYR A 211 7.68 -0.12 10.82
CA TYR A 211 7.02 -1.42 11.02
C TYR A 211 7.01 -2.26 9.74
N ASP A 212 6.80 -3.56 9.88
CA ASP A 212 6.56 -4.47 8.75
C ASP A 212 5.34 -4.05 7.89
N CYS A 213 4.39 -3.31 8.47
CA CYS A 213 3.24 -2.73 7.77
C CYS A 213 3.64 -1.54 6.87
N ARG A 214 3.65 -1.78 5.56
CA ARG A 214 3.86 -0.80 4.48
C ARG A 214 2.63 0.06 4.22
N VAL A 215 1.46 -0.58 4.09
CA VAL A 215 0.19 0.12 3.88
C VAL A 215 -0.77 -0.21 5.02
N ILE A 216 -1.35 0.83 5.65
CA ILE A 216 -2.37 0.69 6.69
C ILE A 216 -3.67 1.36 6.25
N ARG A 217 -4.77 0.61 6.37
CA ARG A 217 -6.12 1.07 6.03
C ARG A 217 -7.13 0.61 7.08
N PRO A 218 -7.76 1.51 7.86
CA PRO A 218 -8.90 1.15 8.68
C PRO A 218 -10.08 0.66 7.83
N PHE A 219 -10.90 -0.21 8.41
CA PHE A 219 -12.17 -0.68 7.86
C PHE A 219 -13.14 -1.03 9.00
N ILE A 220 -14.44 -1.05 8.71
CA ILE A 220 -15.48 -1.39 9.70
C ILE A 220 -16.14 -2.71 9.30
N TYR A 221 -16.17 -3.67 10.22
CA TYR A 221 -16.91 -4.93 10.08
C TYR A 221 -17.74 -5.18 11.34
N ASP A 222 -19.03 -5.45 11.18
CA ASP A 222 -19.97 -5.76 12.28
C ASP A 222 -19.98 -4.69 13.39
N GLY A 223 -19.84 -3.40 12.99
CA GLY A 223 -19.76 -2.26 13.91
C GLY A 223 -18.41 -2.07 14.61
N VAL A 224 -17.40 -2.90 14.31
CA VAL A 224 -16.06 -2.86 14.91
C VAL A 224 -15.04 -2.35 13.89
N THR A 225 -14.22 -1.38 14.30
CA THR A 225 -13.08 -0.88 13.53
C THR A 225 -11.90 -1.86 13.64
N TYR A 226 -11.37 -2.26 12.49
CA TYR A 226 -10.15 -3.04 12.31
C TYR A 226 -9.16 -2.28 11.43
N LEU A 227 -7.91 -2.73 11.39
CA LEU A 227 -6.89 -2.24 10.47
C LEU A 227 -6.49 -3.36 9.51
N SER A 228 -6.49 -3.08 8.21
CA SER A 228 -5.78 -3.88 7.22
C SER A 228 -4.34 -3.37 7.14
N CYS A 229 -3.37 -4.27 7.32
CA CYS A 229 -1.94 -4.02 7.17
C CYS A 229 -1.41 -4.85 6.01
N TYR A 230 -0.75 -4.23 5.04
CA TYR A 230 0.03 -4.92 4.02
C TYR A 230 1.51 -4.92 4.42
N SER A 231 2.16 -6.08 4.37
CA SER A 231 3.57 -6.25 4.73
C SER A 231 4.34 -7.10 3.71
N GLN A 232 5.63 -6.78 3.53
CA GLN A 232 6.54 -7.48 2.63
C GLN A 232 7.73 -8.04 3.41
N ASN A 233 7.95 -9.35 3.30
CA ASN A 233 9.10 -10.03 3.86
C ASN A 233 10.10 -10.34 2.75
N TRP A 234 11.28 -9.71 2.83
CA TRP A 234 12.38 -9.85 1.87
C TRP A 234 13.44 -10.89 2.29
N GLY A 235 13.14 -11.71 3.30
CA GLY A 235 14.08 -12.69 3.83
C GLY A 235 15.26 -12.07 4.58
N LYS A 236 16.25 -12.91 4.91
CA LYS A 236 17.42 -12.51 5.74
C LYS A 236 18.35 -11.48 5.08
N ASN A 237 18.30 -11.35 3.77
CA ASN A 237 19.24 -10.53 3.00
C ASN A 237 18.66 -9.14 2.65
N GLY A 238 17.40 -8.88 3.02
CA GLY A 238 16.69 -7.67 2.60
C GLY A 238 16.35 -7.70 1.09
N PRO A 239 15.87 -6.58 0.52
CA PRO A 239 15.59 -6.48 -0.90
C PRO A 239 16.85 -6.71 -1.73
N ASP A 240 16.92 -7.85 -2.41
CA ASP A 240 17.93 -8.14 -3.42
C ASP A 240 17.65 -7.27 -4.64
N ILE A 241 18.60 -6.38 -4.98
CA ILE A 241 18.49 -5.42 -6.09
C ILE A 241 18.26 -6.14 -7.44
N ASN A 242 18.60 -7.43 -7.54
CA ASN A 242 18.38 -8.27 -8.72
C ASN A 242 17.05 -9.06 -8.68
N ARG A 243 16.32 -9.03 -7.56
CA ARG A 243 14.98 -9.61 -7.40
C ARG A 243 13.99 -8.52 -7.04
N SER A 244 13.26 -8.02 -8.03
CA SER A 244 12.19 -7.03 -7.87
C SER A 244 10.97 -7.53 -7.07
N THR A 245 10.97 -8.77 -6.58
CA THR A 245 9.86 -9.40 -5.86
C THR A 245 10.30 -9.86 -4.46
N PRO A 246 9.55 -9.54 -3.39
CA PRO A 246 9.82 -10.05 -2.05
C PRO A 246 9.61 -11.57 -1.94
N ASP A 247 10.29 -12.20 -0.97
CA ASP A 247 10.17 -13.65 -0.71
C ASP A 247 8.74 -14.03 -0.31
N ARG A 248 8.04 -13.16 0.44
CA ARG A 248 6.62 -13.31 0.81
C ARG A 248 5.94 -11.95 0.96
N GLU A 249 4.66 -11.92 0.62
CA GLU A 249 3.77 -10.79 0.82
C GLU A 249 2.59 -11.23 1.69
N TYR A 250 2.12 -10.32 2.54
CA TYR A 250 1.09 -10.59 3.53
C TYR A 250 0.08 -9.44 3.58
N THR A 251 -1.19 -9.78 3.73
CA THR A 251 -2.22 -8.85 4.22
C THR A 251 -2.69 -9.38 5.57
N GLU A 252 -2.64 -8.54 6.59
CA GLU A 252 -3.02 -8.85 7.96
C GLU A 252 -4.24 -8.03 8.35
N VAL A 253 -5.19 -8.67 9.04
CA VAL A 253 -6.27 -7.98 9.75
C VAL A 253 -5.81 -7.83 11.19
N LEU A 254 -5.72 -6.60 11.66
CA LEU A 254 -5.29 -6.26 13.02
C LEU A 254 -6.46 -5.64 13.79
N LYS A 255 -6.54 -5.93 15.09
CA LYS A 255 -7.42 -5.23 16.03
C LYS A 255 -6.58 -4.30 16.92
N TYR A 256 -7.01 -3.05 17.06
CA TYR A 256 -6.39 -2.09 17.99
C TYR A 256 -6.44 -2.60 19.44
N GLN A 257 -5.39 -2.34 20.22
CA GLN A 257 -5.21 -2.75 21.61
C GLN A 257 -4.76 -1.61 22.53
N GLY A 258 -4.84 -0.35 22.07
CA GLY A 258 -4.34 0.82 22.80
C GLY A 258 -3.02 1.34 22.26
N VAL A 259 -2.27 2.01 23.12
CA VAL A 259 -0.96 2.59 22.81
C VAL A 259 0.12 1.95 23.68
N GLU A 260 1.31 1.81 23.11
CA GLU A 260 2.48 1.26 23.79
C GLU A 260 3.54 2.36 23.95
N LYS A 261 3.92 2.64 25.19
CA LYS A 261 5.03 3.53 25.52
C LYS A 261 6.34 2.82 25.23
N LEU A 262 6.89 3.04 24.05
CA LEU A 262 8.23 2.60 23.68
C LEU A 262 9.26 3.66 24.09
N PRO A 263 10.53 3.27 24.32
CA PRO A 263 11.58 4.17 24.78
C PRO A 263 12.15 5.04 23.63
N PHE A 264 11.29 5.74 22.89
CA PHE A 264 11.74 6.75 21.93
C PHE A 264 12.27 7.98 22.69
N PRO A 265 13.42 8.57 22.28
CA PRO A 265 14.00 9.73 22.97
C PRO A 265 13.09 10.96 23.06
N ASP A 266 12.12 11.07 22.15
CA ASP A 266 11.12 12.15 22.09
C ASP A 266 9.81 11.84 22.87
N GLY A 267 9.71 10.64 23.45
CA GLY A 267 8.56 10.21 24.25
C GLY A 267 7.30 9.85 23.45
N ARG A 268 7.42 9.58 22.14
CA ARG A 268 6.29 9.11 21.31
C ARG A 268 5.76 7.74 21.75
N THR A 269 4.44 7.60 21.74
CA THR A 269 3.69 6.35 21.86
C THR A 269 3.41 5.76 20.48
N LEU A 270 3.67 4.47 20.31
CA LEU A 270 3.24 3.75 19.11
C LEU A 270 1.89 3.07 19.36
N LEU A 271 1.15 2.80 18.30
CA LEU A 271 -0.10 2.04 18.36
C LEU A 271 0.19 0.56 18.65
N LYS A 272 -0.54 -0.02 19.61
CA LYS A 272 -0.53 -1.45 19.85
C LYS A 272 -1.69 -2.08 19.09
N ALA A 273 -1.40 -3.08 18.27
CA ALA A 273 -2.40 -3.91 17.62
C ALA A 273 -2.06 -5.39 17.75
N LYS A 274 -3.07 -6.25 17.61
CA LYS A 274 -2.92 -7.70 17.57
C LYS A 274 -3.43 -8.24 16.23
N THR A 275 -2.65 -9.11 15.59
CA THR A 275 -3.09 -9.87 14.41
C THR A 275 -4.31 -10.73 14.76
N VAL A 276 -5.39 -10.51 14.02
CA VAL A 276 -6.61 -11.31 14.04
C VAL A 276 -6.53 -12.37 12.95
N CYS A 277 -6.08 -11.97 11.76
CA CYS A 277 -5.92 -12.83 10.60
C CYS A 277 -4.62 -12.48 9.88
N ARG A 278 -3.90 -13.48 9.35
CA ARG A 278 -2.80 -13.28 8.39
C ARG A 278 -3.11 -14.04 7.11
N PHE A 279 -3.19 -13.32 6.00
CA PHE A 279 -3.34 -13.88 4.67
C PHE A 279 -2.01 -13.77 3.93
N ARG A 280 -1.45 -14.91 3.51
CA ARG A 280 -0.37 -14.89 2.55
C ARG A 280 -0.91 -14.53 1.17
N MET A 281 -0.29 -13.53 0.56
CA MET A 281 -0.55 -13.14 -0.81
C MET A 281 0.29 -14.00 -1.75
N THR A 282 -0.34 -14.50 -2.81
CA THR A 282 0.31 -15.30 -3.84
C THR A 282 -0.12 -14.82 -5.22
N VAL A 283 0.85 -14.51 -6.08
CA VAL A 283 0.62 -14.19 -7.48
C VAL A 283 0.08 -15.42 -8.20
N ALA A 284 -1.13 -15.30 -8.76
CA ALA A 284 -1.65 -16.24 -9.75
C ALA A 284 -1.31 -15.75 -11.15
N LYS A 285 -0.45 -16.52 -11.82
CA LYS A 285 -0.20 -16.45 -13.26
C LYS A 285 -1.26 -17.26 -14.02
#